data_AF-A0A645IUD3-F1
#
_entry.id   AF-A0A645IUD3-F1
#
_cell.length_a   1.000
_cell.length_b   1.000
_cell.length_c   1.000
_cell.angle_alpha   90.00
_cell.angle_beta   90.00
_cell.angle_gamma   90.00
#
_symmetry.space_group_name_H-M   'P 1'
#
loop_
_entity.id
_entity.type
_entity.pdbx_description
1 polymer ?
#
loop_
_entity_poly.entity_id
_entity_poly.type
_entity_poly.pdbx_seq_one_letter_code
_entity_poly.pdbx_strand_id
1 'polypeptide(L)' 'MADACTAIALGWLVHVAPVPSVTGSELVVKTLTETTETLGLGKLTVETSADKTVQIYVDHIEKKRKELGI' A
#
# COMPACT_ATOMS: atom_id res chain seq x y z
N MET A 1 6.51 11.24 -3.48
CA MET A 1 6.27 10.94 -2.04
C MET A 1 5.03 11.65 -1.54
N ALA A 2 4.86 12.96 -1.77
CA ALA A 2 3.65 13.68 -1.39
C ALA A 2 2.36 13.02 -1.92
N ASP A 3 2.32 12.65 -3.21
CA ASP A 3 1.14 12.01 -3.81
C ASP A 3 0.79 10.67 -3.16
N ALA A 4 1.82 9.87 -2.80
CA ALA A 4 1.63 8.61 -2.11
C ALA A 4 1.02 8.81 -0.72
N CYS A 5 1.48 9.84 0.01
CA CYS A 5 0.89 10.20 1.31
C CYS A 5 -0.57 10.63 1.17
N THR A 6 -0.90 11.43 0.15
CA THR A 6 -2.28 11.85 -0.11
C THR A 6 -3.16 10.65 -0.47
N ALA A 7 -2.70 9.75 -1.36
CA ALA A 7 -3.45 8.56 -1.73
C ALA A 7 -3.67 7.61 -0.54
N ILE A 8 -2.68 7.43 0.34
CA ILE A 8 -2.85 6.68 1.59
C ILE A 8 -3.89 7.34 2.48
N ALA A 9 -3.85 8.67 2.64
CA ALA A 9 -4.86 9.39 3.42
C ALA A 9 -6.28 9.24 2.84
N LEU A 10 -6.42 9.02 1.54
CA LEU A 10 -7.70 8.77 0.86
C LEU A 10 -8.16 7.29 0.93
N GLY A 11 -7.39 6.40 1.56
CA GLY A 11 -7.77 4.99 1.70
C GLY A 11 -7.18 4.05 0.65
N TRP A 12 -6.27 4.51 -0.21
CA TRP A 12 -5.78 3.72 -1.35
C TRP A 12 -4.54 2.89 -1.01
N LEU A 13 -4.47 1.68 -1.57
CA LEU A 13 -3.21 0.95 -1.64
C LEU A 13 -2.29 1.62 -2.68
N VAL A 14 -1.08 1.99 -2.26
CA VAL A 14 -0.10 2.67 -3.11
C VAL A 14 1.16 1.82 -3.21
N HIS A 15 1.48 1.38 -4.43
CA HIS A 15 2.77 0.79 -4.75
C HIS A 15 3.80 1.90 -5.01
N VAL A 16 5.04 1.71 -4.56
CA VAL A 16 6.16 2.58 -4.91
C VAL A 16 7.39 1.79 -5.30
N ALA A 17 8.00 2.22 -6.40
CA ALA A 17 9.34 1.86 -6.82
C ALA A 17 10.03 3.12 -7.39
N PRO A 18 11.31 3.39 -7.05
CA PRO A 18 12.23 2.60 -6.24
C PRO A 18 11.90 2.64 -4.73
N VAL A 19 12.64 1.86 -3.94
CA VAL A 19 12.48 1.80 -2.48
C VAL A 19 12.60 3.20 -1.87
N PRO A 20 11.60 3.67 -1.10
CA PRO A 20 11.63 5.00 -0.51
C PRO A 20 12.62 5.11 0.65
N SER A 21 13.11 6.31 0.92
CA SER A 21 14.09 6.61 1.98
C SER A 21 13.55 6.55 3.42
N VAL A 22 12.58 5.67 3.68
CA VAL A 22 11.95 5.47 5.00
C VAL A 22 12.30 4.11 5.62
N THR A 23 13.02 3.25 4.89
CA THR A 23 13.43 1.91 5.34
C THR A 23 14.42 1.89 6.49
N GLY A 24 15.02 3.04 6.85
CA GLY A 24 15.91 3.17 8.00
C GLY A 24 15.21 3.14 9.37
N SER A 25 13.87 3.20 9.41
CA SER A 25 13.10 3.12 10.65
C SER A 25 12.03 2.04 10.54
N GLU A 26 12.17 0.98 11.33
CA GLU A 26 11.17 -0.10 11.41
C GLU A 26 9.79 0.41 11.80
N LEU A 27 9.73 1.38 12.72
CA LEU A 27 8.49 2.04 13.13
C LEU A 27 7.79 2.71 11.94
N VAL A 28 8.54 3.47 11.12
CA VAL A 28 7.95 4.17 9.96
C VAL A 28 7.51 3.19 8.89
N VAL A 29 8.32 2.15 8.62
CA VAL A 29 7.94 1.09 7.67
C VAL A 29 6.63 0.44 8.11
N LYS A 30 6.58 -0.06 9.34
CA LYS A 30 5.38 -0.72 9.90
C LYS A 30 4.17 0.20 9.88
N THR A 31 4.34 1.47 10.20
CA THR A 31 3.25 2.44 10.19
C THR A 31 2.65 2.57 8.79
N LEU A 32 3.50 2.72 7.77
CA LEU A 32 3.07 2.94 6.39
C LEU A 32 2.58 1.66 5.70
N THR A 33 3.09 0.48 6.06
CA THR A 33 2.73 -0.78 5.39
C THR A 33 1.60 -1.55 6.08
N GLU A 34 1.37 -1.34 7.37
CA GLU A 34 0.42 -2.13 8.17
C GLU A 34 -0.55 -1.26 8.99
N THR A 35 -0.02 -0.36 9.84
CA THR A 35 -0.84 0.36 10.82
C THR A 35 -1.87 1.27 10.16
N THR A 36 -1.52 1.92 9.05
CA THR A 36 -2.43 2.78 8.29
C THR A 36 -3.65 2.02 7.76
N GLU A 37 -3.48 0.77 7.29
CA GLU A 37 -4.62 -0.08 6.86
C GLU A 37 -5.56 -0.40 8.02
N THR A 38 -5.02 -0.67 9.22
CA THR A 38 -5.84 -0.95 10.41
C THR A 38 -6.66 0.24 10.90
N LEU A 39 -6.22 1.46 10.55
CA LEU A 39 -6.92 2.70 10.85
C LEU A 39 -7.98 3.07 9.80
N GLY A 40 -8.21 2.21 8.81
CA GLY A 40 -9.15 2.45 7.71
C GLY A 40 -8.59 3.39 6.63
N LEU A 41 -7.29 3.70 6.68
CA LEU A 41 -6.60 4.42 5.61
C LEU A 41 -6.04 3.42 4.58
N GLY A 42 -5.33 3.96 3.60
CA GLY A 42 -4.59 3.19 2.62
C GLY A 42 -3.34 2.57 3.23
N LYS A 43 -2.53 1.92 2.40
CA LYS A 43 -1.21 1.42 2.80
C LYS A 43 -0.18 1.55 1.70
N LEU A 44 1.06 1.59 2.11
CA LEU A 44 2.22 1.56 1.24
C LEU A 44 2.60 0.11 0.93
N THR A 45 2.95 -0.18 -0.32
CA THR A 45 3.58 -1.44 -0.70
C THR A 45 4.83 -1.15 -1.52
N VAL A 46 5.92 -1.83 -1.19
CA VAL A 46 7.21 -1.67 -1.86
C VAL A 46 7.57 -3.00 -2.49
N GLU A 47 7.59 -3.04 -3.81
CA GLU A 47 7.95 -4.22 -4.60
C GLU A 47 8.66 -3.75 -5.87
N THR A 48 9.71 -4.45 -6.31
CA THR A 48 10.50 -4.05 -7.49
C THR A 48 10.22 -4.93 -8.70
N SER A 49 9.64 -6.12 -8.49
CA SER A 49 9.19 -6.99 -9.57
C SER A 49 7.81 -6.56 -10.08
N ALA A 50 7.73 -6.23 -11.37
CA ALA A 50 6.47 -5.87 -12.02
C ALA A 50 5.42 -7.00 -11.89
N ASP A 51 5.80 -8.25 -12.12
CA ASP A 51 4.88 -9.40 -12.05
C ASP A 51 4.27 -9.55 -10.66
N LYS A 52 5.07 -9.41 -9.61
CA LYS A 52 4.59 -9.45 -8.23
C LYS A 52 3.69 -8.27 -7.91
N THR A 53 4.04 -7.07 -8.37
CA THR A 53 3.22 -5.87 -8.17
C THR A 53 1.83 -6.03 -8.80
N VAL A 54 1.75 -6.59 -10.02
CA VAL A 54 0.46 -6.88 -10.66
C VAL A 54 -0.36 -7.84 -9.82
N GLN A 55 0.25 -8.92 -9.32
CA GLN A 55 -0.46 -9.88 -8.47
C GLN A 55 -1.00 -9.23 -7.19
N ILE A 56 -0.20 -8.39 -6.53
CA ILE A 56 -0.62 -7.64 -5.34
C ILE A 56 -1.85 -6.77 -5.63
N TYR A 57 -1.85 -6.07 -6.77
CA TYR A 57 -2.99 -5.25 -7.16
C TYR A 57 -4.25 -6.08 -7.42
N VAL A 58 -4.12 -7.19 -8.16
CA VAL A 58 -5.24 -8.10 -8.44
C VAL A 58 -5.82 -8.64 -7.13
N ASP A 59 -4.97 -9.16 -6.24
CA ASP A 59 -5.40 -9.71 -4.95
C ASP A 59 -6.10 -8.65 -4.08
N HIS A 60 -5.57 -7.42 -4.07
CA HIS A 60 -6.17 -6.32 -3.32
C HIS A 60 -7.53 -5.90 -3.89
N ILE A 61 -7.63 -5.79 -5.21
CA ILE A 61 -8.87 -5.43 -5.90
C ILE A 61 -9.92 -6.52 -5.66
N GLU A 62 -9.60 -7.79 -5.87
CA GLU A 62 -10.53 -8.90 -5.68
C GLU A 62 -11.00 -9.03 -4.23
N LYS A 63 -10.11 -8.81 -3.25
CA LYS A 63 -10.50 -8.72 -1.84
C LYS A 63 -11.53 -7.63 -1.61
N LYS A 64 -11.30 -6.42 -2.15
CA LYS A 64 -12.22 -5.28 -2.00
C LYS A 64 -13.54 -5.49 -2.75
N ARG A 65 -13.49 -6.10 -3.93
CA ARG A 65 -14.68 -6.50 -4.70
C ARG A 65 -15.56 -7.44 -3.89
N LYS A 66 -14.96 -8.50 -3.31
CA LYS A 66 -15.66 -9.44 -2.44
C LYS A 66 -16.25 -8.78 -1.19
N GLU A 67 -15.54 -7.85 -0.55
CA GLU A 67 -16.04 -7.05 0.58
C GLU A 67 -17.25 -6.18 0.19
N LEU A 68 -17.33 -5.76 -1.08
CA LEU A 68 -18.44 -4.98 -1.63
C LEU A 68 -19.55 -5.84 -2.27
N GLY A 69 -19.37 -7.16 -2.35
CA GLY A 69 -20.32 -8.07 -2.98
C GLY A 69 -20.34 -8.04 -4.52
N ILE A 70 -19.22 -7.65 -5.15
CA ILE A 70 -19.03 -7.61 -6.61
C ILE A 70 -17.89 -8.52 -7.07
#